data_AF-A0A3C1L5V5-F1
#
_entry.id   AF-A0A3C1L5V5-F1
#
_cell.length_a   1.000
_cell.length_b   1.000
_cell.length_c   1.000
_cell.angle_alpha   90.00
_cell.angle_beta   90.00
_cell.angle_gamma   90.00
#
_symmetry.space_group_name_H-M   'P 1'
#
loop_
_entity.id
_entity.type
_entity.pdbx_description
1 polymer ?
#
loop_
_entity_poly.entity_id
_entity_poly.type
_entity_poly.pdbx_seq_one_letter_code
_entity_poly.pdbx_strand_id
1 'polypeptide(L)'
;MRTGKVLHCVESHTEGMPTRVVVGGVAPIPGDTMEARRQWFMANADAVRTLLMHEPRGHSAMSGAILQPATRPDADWGVLYIEVTGCLPMCGHGTIGV
;
A
#
# COMPACT_ATOMS: atom_id res chain seq x y z
N MET A 1 -11.61 21.58 -12.02
CA MET A 1 -11.64 20.10 -12.13
C MET A 1 -12.20 19.56 -10.82
N ARG A 2 -13.18 18.64 -10.85
CA ARG A 2 -13.68 17.96 -9.63
C ARG A 2 -13.03 16.57 -9.57
N THR A 3 -12.21 16.31 -8.57
CA THR A 3 -11.53 15.01 -8.37
C THR A 3 -12.35 14.11 -7.46
N GLY A 4 -12.67 12.89 -7.91
CA GLY A 4 -13.44 11.93 -7.10
C GLY A 4 -12.63 11.15 -6.07
N LYS A 5 -11.30 11.07 -6.24
CA LYS A 5 -10.37 10.41 -5.31
C LYS A 5 -8.98 11.01 -5.48
N VAL A 6 -8.29 11.25 -4.36
CA VAL A 6 -6.90 11.75 -4.32
C VAL A 6 -6.13 10.84 -3.36
N LEU A 7 -5.00 10.31 -3.84
CA LEU A 7 -4.07 9.49 -3.05
C LEU A 7 -2.72 10.20 -3.04
N HIS A 8 -2.18 10.47 -1.85
CA HIS A 8 -0.88 11.10 -1.69
C HIS A 8 0.18 10.02 -1.59
N CYS A 9 1.17 10.07 -2.47
CA CYS A 9 2.20 9.06 -2.57
C CYS A 9 3.60 9.69 -2.53
N VAL A 10 4.54 9.00 -1.88
CA VAL A 10 5.98 9.24 -1.99
C VAL A 10 6.56 8.10 -2.81
N GLU A 11 7.32 8.42 -3.85
CA GLU A 11 8.00 7.43 -4.68
C GLU A 11 9.45 7.27 -4.20
N SER A 12 9.87 6.04 -3.99
CA SER A 12 11.26 5.70 -3.68
C SER A 12 11.71 4.47 -4.49
N HIS A 13 12.99 4.14 -4.39
CA HIS A 13 13.48 2.86 -4.86
C HIS A 13 14.53 2.31 -3.88
N THR A 14 14.60 0.99 -3.79
CA THR A 14 15.63 0.27 -3.05
C THR A 14 16.36 -0.62 -4.04
N GLU A 15 17.64 -0.32 -4.31
CA GLU A 15 18.45 -1.04 -5.31
C GLU A 15 17.76 -1.16 -6.69
N GLY A 16 17.11 -0.09 -7.13
CA GLY A 16 16.38 -0.02 -8.41
C GLY A 16 14.96 -0.61 -8.38
N MET A 17 14.53 -1.27 -7.28
CA MET A 17 13.17 -1.76 -7.13
C MET A 17 12.26 -0.64 -6.60
N PRO A 18 11.20 -0.24 -7.33
CA PRO A 18 10.38 0.92 -6.96
C PRO A 18 9.47 0.62 -5.76
N THR A 19 9.19 1.62 -4.95
CA THR A 19 8.16 1.55 -3.90
C THR A 19 7.35 2.84 -3.90
N ARG A 20 6.05 2.69 -4.12
CA ARG A 20 5.05 3.75 -3.94
C ARG A 20 4.48 3.71 -2.54
N VAL A 21 4.88 4.65 -1.69
CA VAL A 21 4.39 4.76 -0.30
C VAL A 21 3.17 5.66 -0.25
N VAL A 22 1.99 5.10 0.00
CA VAL A 22 0.73 5.84 0.15
C VAL A 22 0.65 6.41 1.57
N VAL A 23 0.79 7.72 1.68
CA VAL A 23 0.82 8.48 2.95
C VAL A 23 -0.50 9.19 3.25
N GLY A 24 -1.46 9.19 2.32
CA GLY A 24 -2.76 9.81 2.52
C GLY A 24 -3.80 9.45 1.46
N GLY A 25 -5.08 9.61 1.81
CA GLY A 25 -6.21 9.31 0.93
C GLY A 25 -6.78 7.89 1.05
N VAL A 26 -6.23 7.06 1.94
CA VAL A 26 -6.78 5.75 2.33
C VAL A 26 -7.15 5.82 3.81
N ALA A 27 -8.43 5.55 4.13
CA ALA A 27 -8.89 5.48 5.51
C ALA A 27 -8.29 4.27 6.25
N PRO A 28 -8.30 4.24 7.60
CA PRO A 28 -7.95 3.06 8.35
C PRO A 28 -8.75 1.84 7.88
N ILE A 29 -8.03 0.80 7.49
CA ILE A 29 -8.61 -0.44 6.97
C ILE A 29 -9.20 -1.22 8.14
N PRO A 30 -10.43 -1.77 8.02
CA PRO A 30 -11.04 -2.59 9.07
C PRO A 30 -10.20 -3.83 9.40
N GLY A 31 -10.04 -4.09 10.70
CA GLY A 31 -9.35 -5.27 11.22
C GLY A 31 -8.42 -4.95 12.40
N ASP A 32 -8.40 -5.86 13.38
CA ASP A 32 -7.62 -5.74 14.62
C ASP A 32 -6.15 -6.14 14.45
N THR A 33 -5.82 -6.82 13.36
CA THR A 33 -4.45 -7.20 13.00
C THR A 33 -4.14 -6.76 11.57
N MET A 34 -2.87 -6.58 11.25
CA MET A 34 -2.46 -6.26 9.87
C MET A 34 -2.87 -7.34 8.87
N GLU A 35 -2.91 -8.62 9.27
CA GLU A 35 -3.42 -9.70 8.43
C GLU A 35 -4.93 -9.59 8.20
N ALA A 36 -5.72 -9.30 9.24
CA ALA A 36 -7.16 -9.09 9.08
C ALA A 36 -7.46 -7.91 8.14
N ARG A 37 -6.67 -6.83 8.24
CA ARG A 37 -6.74 -5.69 7.31
C ARG A 37 -6.37 -6.08 5.89
N ARG A 38 -5.32 -6.88 5.69
CA ARG A 38 -4.92 -7.39 4.37
C ARG A 38 -6.03 -8.21 3.73
N GLN A 39 -6.64 -9.13 4.48
CA GLN A 39 -7.75 -9.96 4.01
C GLN A 39 -8.97 -9.10 3.64
N TRP A 40 -9.33 -8.15 4.50
CA TRP A 40 -10.43 -7.23 4.21
C TRP A 40 -10.15 -6.40 2.95
N PHE A 41 -8.92 -5.88 2.80
CA PHE A 41 -8.54 -5.07 1.64
C PHE A 41 -8.63 -5.86 0.33
N MET A 42 -8.13 -7.10 0.30
CA MET A 42 -8.23 -7.97 -0.88
C MET A 42 -9.70 -8.24 -1.26
N ALA A 43 -10.57 -8.44 -0.27
CA ALA A 43 -11.98 -8.73 -0.51
C ALA A 43 -12.83 -7.50 -0.90
N ASN A 44 -12.46 -6.30 -0.42
CA ASN A 44 -13.35 -5.12 -0.47
C ASN A 44 -12.76 -3.89 -1.18
N ALA A 45 -11.44 -3.82 -1.36
CA ALA A 45 -10.76 -2.58 -1.76
C ALA A 45 -9.64 -2.78 -2.81
N ASP A 46 -9.59 -3.92 -3.50
CA ASP A 46 -8.56 -4.22 -4.51
C ASP A 46 -8.48 -3.18 -5.65
N ALA A 47 -9.58 -2.46 -5.90
CA ALA A 47 -9.61 -1.33 -6.83
C ALA A 47 -8.58 -0.23 -6.50
N VAL A 48 -8.19 -0.07 -5.23
CA VAL A 48 -7.13 0.87 -4.84
C VAL A 48 -5.76 0.35 -5.31
N ARG A 49 -5.50 -0.96 -5.14
CA ARG A 49 -4.26 -1.58 -5.63
C ARG A 49 -4.16 -1.48 -7.15
N THR A 50 -5.19 -1.90 -7.88
CA THR A 50 -5.14 -1.88 -9.36
C THR A 50 -4.96 -0.46 -9.90
N LEU A 51 -5.61 0.54 -9.29
CA LEU A 51 -5.41 1.95 -9.62
C LEU A 51 -3.95 2.41 -9.45
N LEU A 52 -3.25 1.92 -8.42
CA LEU A 52 -1.89 2.33 -8.08
C LEU A 52 -0.81 1.53 -8.80
N MET A 53 -1.04 0.24 -9.05
CA MET A 53 -0.02 -0.70 -9.52
C MET A 53 -0.04 -0.89 -11.05
N HIS A 54 -1.22 -0.77 -11.69
CA HIS A 54 -1.34 -1.01 -13.12
C HIS A 54 -1.19 0.28 -13.94
N GLU A 55 -0.91 0.12 -15.23
CA GLU A 55 -0.94 1.22 -16.18
C GLU A 55 -2.32 1.93 -16.14
N PRO A 56 -2.36 3.26 -16.31
CA PRO A 56 -1.26 4.15 -16.70
C PRO A 56 -0.46 4.74 -15.52
N ARG A 57 -0.76 4.35 -14.28
CA ARG A 57 -0.15 4.98 -13.07
C ARG A 57 1.00 4.18 -12.48
N GLY A 58 1.00 2.87 -12.69
CA GLY A 58 2.10 1.97 -12.38
C GLY A 58 2.63 1.30 -13.64
N HIS A 59 3.30 0.17 -13.44
CA HIS A 59 3.89 -0.66 -14.49
C HIS A 59 4.10 -2.08 -13.93
N SER A 60 4.56 -3.02 -14.76
CA SER A 60 4.68 -4.45 -14.42
C SER A 60 5.57 -4.80 -13.22
N ALA A 61 6.39 -3.87 -12.74
CA ALA A 61 7.29 -4.04 -11.61
C ALA A 61 6.95 -3.11 -10.43
N MET A 62 5.76 -2.50 -10.43
CA MET A 62 5.37 -1.56 -9.37
C MET A 62 5.03 -2.32 -8.08
N SER A 63 5.68 -1.90 -6.99
CA SER A 63 5.36 -2.29 -5.63
C SER A 63 4.94 -1.05 -4.82
N GLY A 64 4.11 -1.26 -3.81
CA GLY A 64 3.58 -0.18 -2.99
C GLY A 64 3.37 -0.58 -1.54
N ALA A 65 3.30 0.44 -0.70
CA ALA A 65 3.11 0.32 0.73
C ALA A 65 2.03 1.31 1.17
N ILE A 66 0.92 0.83 1.73
CA ILE A 66 -0.12 1.68 2.27
C ILE A 66 0.10 1.81 3.78
N LEU A 67 0.43 3.03 4.23
CA LEU A 67 0.57 3.31 5.65
C LEU A 67 -0.78 3.21 6.36
N GLN A 68 -0.76 2.61 7.53
CA GLN A 68 -1.90 2.40 8.39
C GLN A 68 -1.51 2.67 9.84
N PRO A 69 -2.46 3.03 10.72
CA PRO A 69 -2.20 3.04 12.16
C PRO A 69 -1.69 1.68 12.62
N ALA A 70 -0.69 1.65 13.49
CA ALA A 70 -0.18 0.41 14.07
C ALA A 70 -1.30 -0.36 14.79
N THR A 71 -1.29 -1.69 14.67
CA THR A 71 -2.20 -2.58 15.41
C THR A 71 -1.57 -3.10 16.71
N ARG A 72 -0.35 -2.65 17.03
CA ARG A 72 0.40 -3.03 18.22
C ARG A 72 0.95 -1.76 18.90
N PRO A 73 1.05 -1.74 20.24
CA PRO A 73 1.54 -0.57 20.97
C PRO A 73 3.05 -0.34 20.83
N ASP A 74 3.81 -1.34 20.37
CA ASP A 74 5.26 -1.29 20.22
C ASP A 74 5.73 -1.01 18.78
N ALA A 75 4.81 -0.65 17.88
CA ALA A 75 5.10 -0.33 16.49
C ALA A 75 4.69 1.10 16.16
N ASP A 76 5.52 1.80 15.38
CA ASP A 76 5.22 3.16 14.94
C ASP A 76 4.09 3.19 13.90
N TRP A 77 4.09 2.23 12.97
CA TRP A 77 3.13 2.15 11.86
C TRP A 77 2.76 0.71 11.51
N GLY A 78 1.59 0.55 10.91
CA GLY A 78 1.22 -0.66 10.15
C GLY A 78 1.43 -0.42 8.66
N VAL A 79 1.86 -1.46 7.94
CA VAL A 79 2.08 -1.38 6.48
C VAL A 79 1.34 -2.50 5.77
N LEU A 80 0.52 -2.14 4.79
CA LEU A 80 -0.08 -3.10 3.84
C LEU A 80 0.69 -3.04 2.53
N TYR A 81 1.38 -4.13 2.18
CA TYR A 81 2.12 -4.22 0.92
C TYR A 81 1.21 -4.64 -0.24
N ILE A 82 1.33 -3.93 -1.34
CA ILE A 82 0.58 -4.16 -2.57
C ILE A 82 1.53 -4.22 -3.76
N GLU A 83 1.24 -5.08 -4.73
CA GLU A 83 1.99 -5.23 -5.98
C GLU A 83 1.05 -5.49 -7.15
N VAL A 84 1.61 -5.54 -8.36
CA VAL A 84 0.89 -6.01 -9.55
C VAL A 84 0.30 -7.42 -9.34
N THR A 85 0.99 -8.27 -8.58
CA THR A 85 0.61 -9.67 -8.31
C THR A 85 -0.41 -9.85 -7.19
N GLY A 86 -0.66 -8.83 -6.37
CA GLY A 86 -1.63 -8.89 -5.26
C GLY A 86 -1.15 -8.19 -3.99
N CYS A 87 -1.65 -8.63 -2.83
CA CYS A 87 -1.26 -8.08 -1.53
C CYS A 87 -0.30 -9.02 -0.80
N LEU A 88 0.92 -8.54 -0.53
CA LEU A 88 1.96 -9.34 0.11
C LEU A 88 1.88 -9.25 1.65
N PRO A 89 2.22 -10.32 2.37
CA PRO A 89 2.33 -10.28 3.83
C PRO A 89 3.60 -9.55 4.30
N MET A 90 4.64 -9.47 3.47
CA MET A 90 5.91 -8.80 3.76
C MET A 90 6.61 -8.36 2.47
N CYS A 91 7.41 -7.31 2.52
CA CYS A 91 8.26 -6.87 1.42
C CYS A 91 9.52 -6.18 1.96
N GLY A 92 10.69 -6.78 1.76
CA GLY A 92 11.95 -6.26 2.32
C GLY A 92 12.38 -4.93 1.69
N HIS A 93 12.40 -4.87 0.35
CA HIS A 93 12.79 -3.64 -0.36
C HIS A 93 11.82 -2.48 -0.06
N GLY A 94 10.53 -2.80 0.05
CA GLY A 94 9.49 -1.84 0.40
C GLY A 94 9.59 -1.36 1.85
N THR A 95 10.00 -2.23 2.78
CA THR A 95 10.23 -1.84 4.19
C THR A 95 11.37 -0.83 4.31
N ILE A 96 12.43 -0.95 3.49
CA ILE A 96 13.55 0.00 3.49
C ILE A 96 13.11 1.36 2.92
N GLY A 97 12.19 1.35 1.95
CA GLY A 97 11.71 2.56 1.27
C GLY A 97 10.56 3.30 1.96
N VAL A 98 9.98 2.72 3.02
CA VAL A 98 8.87 3.26 3.83
C VAL A 98 9.36 4.25 4.89
#